data_AF-A0A8J6LIX2-F1
#
_entry.id   AF-A0A8J6LIX2-F1
#
_cell.length_a   1.000
_cell.length_b   1.000
_cell.length_c   1.000
_cell.angle_alpha   90.00
_cell.angle_beta   90.00
_cell.angle_gamma   90.00
#
_symmetry.space_group_name_H-M   'P 1'
#
loop_
_entity.id
_entity.type
_entity.pdbx_description
1 polymer ?
#
loop_
_entity_poly.entity_id
_entity_poly.type
_entity_poly.pdbx_seq_one_letter_code
_entity_poly.pdbx_strand_id
1 'polypeptide(L)'
;MKVFLAVCALSCVVAAQVLTDDQKKKLEEYSKDCLKESKVEEAVLKEAEKGVFLDDPKLQLHALCFSKKIKMQNEKGEVQKEHIKEKLNSQMKSKEEVDKLLETCLVQKETPEVTAFESLNSIMKLLICVALVAAVVTAQTLTDEQKAKWKKWREECRQETGVSEEAINRVVSNQFDVVDDKIKAHGLCFGKKAGLISESGDILIDQTKIKLKKVSADDDEVDRIIKKCVVKKDTPEETAFQTFKCLREEKPKFSPV
;
A
#
# COMPACT_ATOMS: atom_id res chain seq x y z
N MET A 1 -0.07 11.87 -1.39
CA MET A 1 -0.81 10.58 -1.39
C MET A 1 -0.96 9.92 -2.77
N LYS A 2 -0.61 10.57 -3.89
CA LYS A 2 -0.48 9.91 -5.22
C LYS A 2 0.89 9.25 -5.45
N VAL A 3 1.86 9.53 -4.58
CA VAL A 3 3.26 9.06 -4.63
C VAL A 3 3.40 7.59 -4.18
N PHE A 4 2.57 7.12 -3.24
CA PHE A 4 2.62 5.74 -2.75
C PHE A 4 2.04 4.70 -3.73
N LEU A 5 1.15 5.12 -4.64
CA LEU A 5 0.49 4.20 -5.58
C LEU A 5 1.40 3.71 -6.71
N ALA A 6 2.50 4.41 -7.01
CA ALA A 6 3.47 3.95 -8.00
C ALA A 6 4.50 2.98 -7.41
N VAL A 7 4.83 3.12 -6.12
CA VAL A 7 5.77 2.24 -5.40
C VAL A 7 5.08 0.95 -4.92
N CYS A 8 3.78 0.99 -4.64
CA CYS A 8 3.00 -0.21 -4.27
C CYS A 8 2.86 -1.27 -5.38
N ALA A 9 3.24 -0.97 -6.63
CA ALA A 9 3.24 -1.96 -7.72
C ALA A 9 4.38 -3.01 -7.61
N LEU A 10 5.21 -2.95 -6.57
CA LEU A 10 6.36 -3.83 -6.34
C LEU A 10 6.37 -4.49 -4.96
N SER A 11 5.18 -4.78 -4.41
CA SER A 11 5.04 -5.74 -3.30
C SER A 11 4.84 -7.14 -3.87
N CYS A 12 5.45 -8.19 -3.29
CA CYS A 12 5.67 -9.52 -3.88
C CYS A 12 4.46 -10.27 -4.50
N VAL A 13 3.20 -9.83 -4.29
CA VAL A 13 2.03 -10.33 -5.03
C VAL A 13 2.00 -9.78 -6.48
N VAL A 14 2.52 -8.57 -6.69
CA VAL A 14 2.59 -7.90 -8.00
C VAL A 14 3.85 -8.24 -8.78
N ALA A 15 4.90 -8.84 -8.19
CA ALA A 15 5.99 -9.40 -9.02
C ALA A 15 5.43 -10.47 -10.00
N ALA A 16 4.37 -11.17 -9.60
CA ALA A 16 3.61 -12.06 -10.46
C ALA A 16 2.58 -11.38 -11.39
N GLN A 17 2.35 -10.07 -11.28
CA GLN A 17 1.41 -9.30 -12.11
C GLN A 17 2.07 -8.22 -12.98
N VAL A 18 3.31 -7.82 -12.67
CA VAL A 18 4.16 -6.93 -13.50
C VAL A 18 4.78 -7.71 -14.65
N LEU A 19 5.22 -8.94 -14.38
CA LEU A 19 5.75 -9.82 -15.39
C LEU A 19 4.61 -10.55 -16.10
N THR A 20 4.62 -10.52 -17.43
CA THR A 20 3.73 -11.38 -18.21
C THR A 20 4.05 -12.84 -17.94
N ASP A 21 3.09 -13.75 -18.17
CA ASP A 21 3.33 -15.18 -17.96
C ASP A 21 4.48 -15.69 -18.86
N ASP A 22 4.64 -15.12 -20.05
CA ASP A 22 5.78 -15.37 -20.92
C ASP A 22 7.12 -14.93 -20.29
N GLN A 23 7.15 -13.78 -19.61
CA GLN A 23 8.35 -13.32 -18.92
C GLN A 23 8.70 -14.22 -17.75
N LYS A 24 7.72 -14.67 -16.95
CA LYS A 24 7.96 -15.61 -15.85
C LYS A 24 8.51 -16.93 -16.35
N LYS A 25 7.86 -17.51 -17.36
CA LYS A 25 8.30 -18.76 -17.98
C LYS A 25 9.74 -18.65 -18.47
N LYS A 26 10.09 -17.51 -19.08
CA LYS A 26 11.46 -17.25 -19.53
C LYS A 26 12.47 -17.16 -18.39
N LEU A 27 12.11 -16.56 -17.26
CA LEU A 27 12.98 -16.54 -16.07
C LEU A 27 13.16 -17.93 -15.48
N GLU A 28 12.11 -18.75 -15.44
CA GLU A 28 12.21 -20.16 -15.02
C GLU A 28 13.12 -20.98 -15.95
N GLU A 29 13.00 -20.79 -17.27
CA GLU A 29 13.87 -21.40 -18.26
C GLU A 29 15.33 -20.98 -18.04
N TYR A 30 15.60 -19.69 -17.81
CA TYR A 30 16.93 -19.19 -17.51
C TYR A 30 17.51 -19.78 -16.22
N SER A 31 16.72 -19.86 -15.15
CA SER A 31 17.12 -20.49 -13.89
C SER A 31 17.46 -21.97 -14.10
N LYS A 32 16.61 -22.72 -14.81
CA LYS A 32 16.84 -24.16 -15.12
C LYS A 32 18.11 -24.38 -15.94
N ASP A 33 18.41 -23.51 -16.89
CA ASP A 33 19.66 -23.59 -17.64
C ASP A 33 20.87 -23.28 -16.74
N CYS A 34 20.79 -22.21 -15.96
CA CYS A 34 21.87 -21.82 -15.06
C CYS A 34 22.12 -22.84 -13.95
N LEU A 35 21.11 -23.61 -13.55
CA LEU A 35 21.27 -24.75 -12.65
C LEU A 35 22.18 -25.84 -13.23
N LYS A 36 22.10 -26.11 -14.54
CA LYS A 36 22.96 -27.12 -15.22
C LYS A 36 24.44 -26.70 -15.17
N GLU A 37 24.71 -25.40 -15.31
CA GLU A 37 26.06 -24.83 -15.32
C GLU A 37 26.64 -24.69 -13.92
N SER A 38 25.89 -24.07 -13.02
CA SER A 38 26.33 -23.78 -11.64
C SER A 38 26.39 -25.02 -10.75
N LYS A 39 25.52 -26.01 -11.00
CA LYS A 39 25.34 -27.20 -10.16
C LYS A 39 25.09 -26.87 -8.69
N VAL A 40 24.51 -25.69 -8.43
CA VAL A 40 24.04 -25.28 -7.10
C VAL A 40 22.96 -26.26 -6.64
N GLU A 41 22.89 -26.53 -5.34
CA GLU A 41 21.87 -27.42 -4.81
C GLU A 41 20.48 -26.79 -4.93
N GLU A 42 19.48 -27.58 -5.32
CA GLU A 42 18.10 -27.08 -5.45
C GLU A 42 17.56 -26.52 -4.13
N ALA A 43 18.00 -27.04 -2.99
CA ALA A 43 17.63 -26.52 -1.67
C ALA A 43 18.15 -25.08 -1.49
N VAL A 44 19.40 -24.82 -1.88
CA VAL A 44 20.01 -23.48 -1.81
C VAL A 44 19.26 -22.49 -2.73
N LEU A 45 18.85 -22.93 -3.93
CA LEU A 45 18.03 -22.09 -4.82
C LEU A 45 16.65 -21.79 -4.24
N LYS A 46 15.97 -22.79 -3.66
CA LYS A 46 14.65 -22.60 -3.04
C LYS A 46 14.70 -21.60 -1.88
N GLU A 47 15.80 -21.57 -1.13
CA GLU A 47 16.00 -20.56 -0.09
C GLU A 47 16.25 -19.16 -0.71
N ALA A 48 17.04 -19.07 -1.77
CA ALA A 48 17.25 -17.80 -2.48
C ALA A 48 15.95 -17.24 -3.10
N GLU A 49 15.08 -18.10 -3.63
CA GLU A 49 13.75 -17.73 -4.14
C GLU A 49 12.83 -17.14 -3.06
N LYS A 50 13.04 -17.53 -1.79
CA LYS A 50 12.35 -16.97 -0.62
C LYS A 50 13.03 -15.72 -0.06
N GLY A 51 14.11 -15.26 -0.69
CA GLY A 51 14.90 -14.11 -0.24
C GLY A 51 15.99 -14.44 0.78
N VAL A 52 16.28 -15.72 1.00
CA VAL A 52 17.37 -16.18 1.87
C VAL A 52 18.57 -16.55 1.01
N PHE A 53 19.47 -15.60 0.79
CA PHE A 53 20.68 -15.81 -0.01
C PHE A 53 21.79 -16.37 0.87
N LEU A 54 22.07 -17.66 0.73
CA LEU A 54 23.19 -18.33 1.40
C LEU A 54 24.52 -17.95 0.72
N ASP A 55 25.58 -17.80 1.51
CA ASP A 55 26.92 -17.58 0.97
C ASP A 55 27.48 -18.88 0.39
N ASP A 56 27.09 -19.16 -0.85
CA ASP A 56 27.43 -20.39 -1.58
C ASP A 56 28.08 -20.01 -2.93
N PRO A 57 29.33 -20.45 -3.21
CA PRO A 57 30.01 -20.13 -4.46
C PRO A 57 29.27 -20.60 -5.73
N LYS A 58 28.53 -21.71 -5.66
CA LYS A 58 27.72 -22.19 -6.78
C LYS A 58 26.46 -21.34 -6.95
N LEU A 59 25.90 -20.81 -5.87
CA LEU A 59 24.83 -19.81 -5.96
C LEU A 59 25.32 -18.50 -6.59
N GLN A 60 26.56 -18.07 -6.32
CA GLN A 60 27.16 -16.91 -7.01
C GLN A 60 27.37 -17.19 -8.52
N LEU A 61 27.80 -18.40 -8.89
CA LEU A 61 27.90 -18.82 -10.30
C LEU A 61 26.51 -18.86 -10.97
N HIS A 62 25.50 -19.36 -10.28
CA HIS A 62 24.12 -19.35 -10.75
C HIS A 62 23.63 -17.92 -10.98
N ALA A 63 23.88 -17.03 -10.01
CA ALA A 63 23.54 -15.61 -10.10
C ALA A 63 24.21 -14.94 -11.31
N LEU A 64 25.50 -15.23 -11.56
CA LEU A 64 26.21 -14.70 -12.73
C LEU A 64 25.56 -15.15 -14.03
N CYS A 65 25.36 -16.45 -14.21
CA CYS A 65 24.69 -16.99 -15.40
C CYS A 65 23.32 -16.34 -15.61
N PHE A 66 22.53 -16.25 -14.54
CA PHE A 66 21.18 -15.68 -14.59
C PHE A 66 21.23 -14.20 -14.96
N SER A 67 22.13 -13.44 -14.34
CA SER A 67 22.32 -12.00 -14.60
C SER A 67 22.69 -11.69 -16.04
N LYS A 68 23.49 -12.56 -16.68
CA LYS A 68 23.82 -12.46 -18.11
C LYS A 68 22.61 -12.74 -18.99
N LYS A 69 21.86 -13.81 -18.71
CA LYS A 69 20.65 -14.17 -19.50
C LYS A 69 19.57 -13.09 -19.43
N ILE A 70 19.41 -12.41 -18.29
CA ILE A 70 18.48 -11.27 -18.15
C ILE A 70 19.08 -9.94 -18.64
N LYS A 71 20.31 -9.94 -19.18
CA LYS A 71 21.06 -8.78 -19.68
C LYS A 71 21.34 -7.70 -18.62
N MET A 72 21.44 -8.11 -17.36
CA MET A 72 21.89 -7.23 -16.28
C MET A 72 23.40 -7.02 -16.33
N GLN A 73 24.14 -8.09 -16.65
CA GLN A 73 25.57 -8.04 -16.96
C GLN A 73 25.81 -8.43 -18.42
N ASN A 74 26.86 -7.90 -19.03
CA ASN A 74 27.33 -8.39 -20.32
C ASN A 74 28.25 -9.63 -20.15
N GLU A 75 28.84 -10.12 -21.24
CA GLU A 75 29.70 -11.30 -21.19
C GLU A 75 30.97 -11.13 -20.35
N LYS A 76 31.44 -9.88 -20.20
CA LYS A 76 32.59 -9.54 -19.35
C LYS A 76 32.21 -9.40 -17.86
N GLY A 77 30.93 -9.47 -17.53
CA GLY A 77 30.44 -9.24 -16.17
C GLY A 77 30.23 -7.77 -15.79
N GLU A 78 30.22 -6.88 -16.78
CA GLU A 78 30.00 -5.44 -16.56
C GLU A 78 28.50 -5.15 -16.49
N VAL A 79 28.07 -4.46 -15.44
CA VAL A 79 26.66 -4.10 -15.23
C VAL A 79 26.18 -3.11 -16.29
N GLN A 80 25.07 -3.44 -16.96
CA GLN A 80 24.47 -2.64 -18.03
C GLN A 80 23.54 -1.54 -17.48
N LYS A 81 24.07 -0.63 -16.65
CA LYS A 81 23.28 0.37 -15.90
C LYS A 81 22.36 1.22 -16.76
N GLU A 82 22.85 1.77 -17.87
CA GLU A 82 22.05 2.64 -18.75
C GLU A 82 20.89 1.89 -19.39
N HIS A 83 21.12 0.66 -19.87
CA HIS A 83 20.07 -0.17 -20.43
C HIS A 83 18.98 -0.49 -19.39
N ILE A 84 19.39 -0.78 -18.15
CA ILE A 84 18.46 -1.04 -17.06
C ILE A 84 17.70 0.24 -16.68
N LYS A 85 18.39 1.38 -16.63
CA LYS A 85 17.81 2.70 -16.36
C LYS A 85 16.72 3.07 -17.36
N GLU A 86 16.99 2.89 -18.66
CA GLU A 86 16.01 3.14 -19.73
C GLU A 86 14.76 2.27 -19.55
N LYS A 87 14.96 0.97 -19.32
CA LYS A 87 13.87 0.02 -19.14
C LYS A 87 13.04 0.33 -17.90
N LEU A 88 13.68 0.67 -16.78
CA LEU A 88 12.99 1.08 -15.56
C LEU A 88 12.24 2.39 -15.74
N ASN A 89 12.83 3.40 -16.38
CA ASN A 89 12.16 4.68 -16.65
C ASN A 89 10.94 4.55 -17.57
N SER A 90 10.91 3.55 -18.47
CA SER A 90 9.70 3.26 -19.26
C SER A 90 8.55 2.64 -18.45
N GLN A 91 8.85 2.10 -17.27
CA GLN A 91 7.90 1.37 -16.41
C GLN A 91 7.56 2.14 -15.12
N MET A 92 8.47 3.01 -14.66
CA MET A 92 8.37 3.79 -13.44
C MET A 92 8.21 5.27 -13.78
N LYS A 93 7.34 5.97 -13.03
CA LYS A 93 7.04 7.40 -13.28
C LYS A 93 8.10 8.36 -12.72
N SER A 94 8.92 7.89 -11.78
CA SER A 94 9.88 8.72 -11.04
C SER A 94 11.30 8.38 -11.44
N LYS A 95 11.96 9.29 -12.16
CA LYS A 95 13.37 9.14 -12.56
C LYS A 95 14.32 9.12 -11.35
N GLU A 96 14.02 9.93 -10.34
CA GLU A 96 14.80 10.00 -9.09
C GLU A 96 14.77 8.67 -8.32
N GLU A 97 13.61 8.01 -8.28
CA GLU A 97 13.49 6.67 -7.65
C GLU A 97 14.24 5.60 -8.44
N VAL A 98 14.23 5.69 -9.77
CA VAL A 98 15.01 4.81 -10.64
C VAL A 98 16.51 5.00 -10.39
N ASP A 99 16.98 6.23 -10.30
CA ASP A 99 18.41 6.51 -10.03
C ASP A 99 18.84 5.94 -8.67
N LYS A 100 18.04 6.17 -7.63
CA LYS A 100 18.30 5.62 -6.29
C LYS A 100 18.30 4.08 -6.29
N LEU A 101 17.44 3.44 -7.07
CA LEU A 101 17.38 1.99 -7.20
C LEU A 101 18.68 1.43 -7.81
N LEU A 102 19.16 2.06 -8.88
CA LEU A 102 20.39 1.67 -9.58
C LEU A 102 21.62 1.85 -8.69
N GLU A 103 21.70 2.95 -7.95
CA GLU A 103 22.79 3.23 -7.01
C GLU A 103 22.82 2.23 -5.86
N THR A 104 21.65 1.85 -5.35
CA THR A 104 21.55 0.95 -4.20
C THR A 104 21.78 -0.51 -4.60
N CYS A 105 21.17 -0.94 -5.71
CA CYS A 105 21.07 -2.37 -6.04
C CYS A 105 22.04 -2.85 -7.11
N LEU A 106 22.63 -1.97 -7.92
CA LEU A 106 23.47 -2.37 -9.06
C LEU A 106 24.89 -1.83 -8.90
N VAL A 107 25.58 -2.31 -7.87
CA VAL A 107 26.96 -1.90 -7.57
C VAL A 107 27.93 -2.94 -8.12
N GLN A 108 28.83 -2.52 -9.02
CA GLN A 108 29.92 -3.38 -9.50
C GLN A 108 30.82 -3.76 -8.31
N LYS A 109 31.09 -5.05 -8.15
CA LYS A 109 31.94 -5.62 -7.10
C LYS A 109 33.23 -6.17 -7.70
N GLU A 110 34.06 -6.76 -6.84
CA GLU A 110 35.39 -7.28 -7.17
C GLU A 110 35.35 -8.32 -8.31
N THR A 111 34.32 -9.17 -8.34
CA THR A 111 34.11 -10.15 -9.41
C THR A 111 32.70 -10.07 -10.00
N PRO A 112 32.50 -10.54 -11.24
CA PRO A 112 31.17 -10.67 -11.85
C PRO A 112 30.18 -11.50 -11.03
N GLU A 113 30.64 -12.59 -10.44
CA GLU A 113 29.86 -13.51 -9.59
C GLU A 113 29.33 -12.79 -8.35
N VAL A 114 30.22 -12.11 -7.62
CA VAL A 114 29.85 -11.32 -6.43
C VAL A 114 28.95 -10.17 -6.83
N THR A 115 29.21 -9.52 -7.97
CA THR A 115 28.36 -8.45 -8.50
C THR A 115 26.93 -8.95 -8.76
N ALA A 116 26.79 -10.12 -9.38
CA ALA A 116 25.48 -10.69 -9.71
C ALA A 116 24.72 -11.08 -8.45
N PHE A 117 25.40 -11.77 -7.53
CA PHE A 117 24.84 -12.23 -6.27
C PHE A 117 24.34 -11.08 -5.41
N GLU A 118 25.20 -10.08 -5.16
CA GLU A 118 24.84 -8.90 -4.36
C GLU A 118 23.71 -8.10 -5.00
N SER A 119 23.73 -7.95 -6.33
CA SER A 119 22.69 -7.22 -7.04
C SER A 119 21.32 -7.89 -6.91
N LEU A 120 21.25 -9.21 -7.17
CA LEU A 120 20.00 -9.96 -7.05
C LEU A 120 19.50 -10.04 -5.60
N ASN A 121 20.40 -10.19 -4.63
CA ASN A 121 20.09 -10.18 -3.21
C ASN A 121 19.52 -8.81 -2.77
N SER A 122 20.16 -7.72 -3.17
CA SER A 122 19.71 -6.36 -2.88
C SER A 122 18.33 -6.07 -3.48
N ILE A 123 18.10 -6.48 -4.74
CA ILE A 123 16.79 -6.35 -5.39
C ILE A 123 15.74 -7.13 -4.62
N MET A 124 16.00 -8.39 -4.27
CA MET A 124 15.05 -9.24 -3.56
C MET A 124 14.71 -8.67 -2.17
N LYS A 125 15.72 -8.21 -1.40
CA LYS A 125 15.51 -7.56 -0.10
C LYS A 125 14.64 -6.30 -0.22
N LEU A 126 14.89 -5.47 -1.23
CA LEU A 126 14.08 -4.28 -1.46
C LEU A 126 12.61 -4.63 -1.77
N LEU A 127 12.38 -5.64 -2.61
CA LEU A 127 11.02 -6.13 -2.92
C LEU A 127 10.29 -6.66 -1.69
N ILE A 128 10.97 -7.42 -0.83
CA ILE A 128 10.41 -7.94 0.43
C ILE A 128 10.09 -6.78 1.38
N CYS A 129 10.99 -5.81 1.55
CA CYS A 129 10.75 -4.64 2.39
C CYS A 129 9.54 -3.83 1.93
N VAL A 130 9.41 -3.61 0.61
CA VAL A 130 8.23 -2.93 0.03
C VAL A 130 6.96 -3.76 0.25
N ALA A 131 7.04 -5.09 0.14
CA ALA A 131 5.91 -5.98 0.39
C ALA A 131 5.43 -5.96 1.85
N LEU A 132 6.35 -5.95 2.81
CA LEU A 132 6.02 -5.87 4.23
C LEU A 132 5.40 -4.51 4.59
N VAL A 133 5.94 -3.41 4.06
CA VAL A 133 5.34 -2.07 4.23
C VAL A 133 3.94 -2.02 3.63
N ALA A 134 3.74 -2.58 2.42
CA ALA A 134 2.42 -2.65 1.80
C ALA A 134 1.44 -3.51 2.60
N ALA A 135 1.87 -4.65 3.15
CA ALA A 135 1.04 -5.52 3.99
C ALA A 135 0.64 -4.86 5.32
N VAL A 136 1.51 -4.02 5.90
CA VAL A 136 1.17 -3.22 7.10
C VAL A 136 0.19 -2.09 6.74
N VAL A 137 0.28 -1.51 5.54
CA VAL A 137 -0.65 -0.49 5.07
C VAL A 137 -2.03 -1.09 4.76
N THR A 138 -2.11 -2.31 4.21
CA THR A 138 -3.40 -2.97 3.91
C THR A 138 -4.19 -3.37 5.15
N ALA A 139 -3.52 -3.60 6.29
CA ALA A 139 -4.19 -3.81 7.57
C ALA A 139 -5.05 -2.61 8.05
N GLN A 140 -4.88 -1.43 7.42
CA GLN A 140 -5.58 -0.20 7.79
C GLN A 140 -6.41 0.42 6.65
N THR A 141 -6.51 -0.25 5.49
CA THR A 141 -7.32 0.25 4.37
C THR A 141 -8.69 -0.42 4.32
N LEU A 142 -9.74 0.37 4.03
CA LEU A 142 -11.10 -0.14 3.80
C LEU A 142 -11.10 -1.27 2.76
N THR A 143 -11.92 -2.30 2.98
CA THR A 143 -12.17 -3.34 1.97
C THR A 143 -12.83 -2.73 0.73
N ASP A 144 -12.77 -3.41 -0.42
CA ASP A 144 -13.39 -2.90 -1.64
C ASP A 144 -14.92 -2.79 -1.51
N GLU A 145 -15.54 -3.68 -0.74
CA GLU A 145 -16.95 -3.56 -0.37
C GLU A 145 -17.22 -2.30 0.47
N GLN A 146 -16.38 -2.01 1.47
CA GLN A 146 -16.51 -0.79 2.28
C GLN A 146 -16.28 0.47 1.43
N LYS A 147 -15.31 0.46 0.50
CA LYS A 147 -15.10 1.57 -0.45
C LYS A 147 -16.32 1.78 -1.35
N ALA A 148 -16.93 0.69 -1.83
CA ALA A 148 -18.13 0.75 -2.66
C ALA A 148 -19.33 1.32 -1.88
N LYS A 149 -19.57 0.84 -0.65
CA LYS A 149 -20.59 1.39 0.25
C LYS A 149 -20.37 2.88 0.53
N TRP A 150 -19.13 3.26 0.86
CA TRP A 150 -18.78 4.65 1.12
C TRP A 150 -19.06 5.56 -0.08
N LYS A 151 -18.68 5.15 -1.30
CA LYS A 151 -18.95 5.91 -2.53
C LYS A 151 -20.45 6.04 -2.78
N LYS A 152 -21.19 4.93 -2.64
CA LYS A 152 -22.64 4.90 -2.84
C LYS A 152 -23.35 5.82 -1.86
N TRP A 153 -23.10 5.69 -0.56
CA TRP A 153 -23.74 6.51 0.47
C TRP A 153 -23.38 7.98 0.35
N ARG A 154 -22.13 8.29 0.01
CA ARG A 154 -21.70 9.66 -0.27
C ARG A 154 -22.54 10.26 -1.40
N GLU A 155 -22.72 9.55 -2.50
CA GLU A 155 -23.48 10.07 -3.64
C GLU A 155 -24.97 10.24 -3.31
N GLU A 156 -25.58 9.22 -2.68
CA GLU A 156 -26.99 9.29 -2.26
C GLU A 156 -27.23 10.48 -1.32
N CYS A 157 -26.39 10.63 -0.28
CA CYS A 157 -26.52 11.75 0.66
C CYS A 157 -26.21 13.10 0.02
N ARG A 158 -25.32 13.15 -0.98
CA ARG A 158 -25.04 14.39 -1.72
C ARG A 158 -26.27 14.83 -2.52
N GLN A 159 -26.93 13.89 -3.18
CA GLN A 159 -28.16 14.15 -3.92
C GLN A 159 -29.31 14.57 -3.00
N GLU A 160 -29.43 13.92 -1.83
CA GLU A 160 -30.47 14.22 -0.84
C GLU A 160 -30.32 15.63 -0.23
N THR A 161 -29.10 16.03 0.15
CA THR A 161 -28.89 17.30 0.85
C THR A 161 -28.55 18.48 -0.07
N GLY A 162 -28.23 18.20 -1.34
CA GLY A 162 -27.81 19.21 -2.31
C GLY A 162 -26.50 19.92 -1.94
N VAL A 163 -25.65 19.27 -1.13
CA VAL A 163 -24.29 19.75 -0.81
C VAL A 163 -23.36 19.56 -2.02
N SER A 164 -22.39 20.46 -2.20
CA SER A 164 -21.41 20.29 -3.27
C SER A 164 -20.37 19.22 -2.92
N GLU A 165 -19.87 18.52 -3.93
CA GLU A 165 -18.77 17.56 -3.75
C GLU A 165 -17.51 18.24 -3.22
N GLU A 166 -17.25 19.48 -3.65
CA GLU A 166 -16.15 20.30 -3.18
C GLU A 166 -16.24 20.54 -1.67
N ALA A 167 -17.41 20.98 -1.17
CA ALA A 167 -17.60 21.23 0.26
C ALA A 167 -17.40 19.96 1.10
N ILE A 168 -17.90 18.80 0.64
CA ILE A 168 -17.64 17.50 1.28
C ILE A 168 -16.14 17.22 1.35
N ASN A 169 -15.42 17.35 0.22
CA ASN A 169 -14.00 17.03 0.14
C ASN A 169 -13.15 17.94 1.03
N ARG A 170 -13.52 19.21 1.18
CA ARG A 170 -12.87 20.16 2.10
C ARG A 170 -13.03 19.73 3.55
N VAL A 171 -14.26 19.41 3.98
CA VAL A 171 -14.53 18.93 5.35
C VAL A 171 -13.86 17.58 5.64
N VAL A 172 -13.79 16.68 4.66
CA VAL A 172 -13.04 15.41 4.78
C VAL A 172 -11.53 15.67 4.91
N SER A 173 -11.03 16.77 4.36
CA SER A 173 -9.63 17.21 4.47
C SER A 173 -9.39 18.14 5.67
N ASN A 174 -10.27 18.14 6.67
CA ASN A 174 -10.22 18.98 7.87
C ASN A 174 -10.24 20.49 7.61
N GLN A 175 -10.87 20.94 6.51
CA GLN A 175 -11.15 22.35 6.24
C GLN A 175 -12.63 22.63 6.53
N PHE A 176 -12.91 23.40 7.59
CA PHE A 176 -14.25 23.57 8.15
C PHE A 176 -14.88 24.95 7.88
N ASP A 177 -14.24 25.80 7.09
CA ASP A 177 -14.74 27.12 6.68
C ASP A 177 -15.92 27.06 5.70
N VAL A 178 -16.26 25.87 5.18
CA VAL A 178 -17.43 25.60 4.32
C VAL A 178 -18.55 24.86 5.04
N VAL A 179 -18.50 24.76 6.37
CA VAL A 179 -19.54 24.05 7.13
C VAL A 179 -20.81 24.88 7.17
N ASP A 180 -21.81 24.44 6.43
CA ASP A 180 -23.18 24.95 6.42
C ASP A 180 -24.18 23.86 6.83
N ASP A 181 -25.47 24.16 6.81
CA ASP A 181 -26.52 23.20 7.17
C ASP A 181 -26.55 21.99 6.23
N LYS A 182 -26.13 22.14 4.96
CA LYS A 182 -26.09 21.03 3.99
C LYS A 182 -24.97 20.05 4.31
N ILE A 183 -23.81 20.53 4.77
CA ILE A 183 -22.71 19.69 5.25
C ILE A 183 -23.13 18.91 6.50
N LYS A 184 -23.81 19.55 7.44
CA LYS A 184 -24.28 18.88 8.67
C LYS A 184 -25.34 17.83 8.34
N ALA A 185 -26.30 18.17 7.47
CA ALA A 185 -27.30 17.23 6.97
C ALA A 185 -26.64 16.04 6.22
N HIS A 186 -25.60 16.30 5.42
CA HIS A 186 -24.83 15.24 4.74
C HIS A 186 -24.18 14.29 5.75
N GLY A 187 -23.60 14.83 6.82
CA GLY A 187 -23.04 14.05 7.93
C GLY A 187 -24.08 13.17 8.62
N LEU A 188 -25.28 13.71 8.89
CA LEU A 188 -26.40 12.96 9.47
C LEU A 188 -26.86 11.82 8.54
N CYS A 189 -27.13 12.12 7.27
CA CYS A 189 -27.51 11.11 6.28
C CYS A 189 -26.47 9.99 6.17
N PHE A 190 -25.19 10.35 6.09
CA PHE A 190 -24.12 9.36 6.00
C PHE A 190 -24.04 8.49 7.26
N GLY A 191 -24.18 9.11 8.45
CA GLY A 191 -24.17 8.40 9.72
C GLY A 191 -25.32 7.40 9.87
N LYS A 192 -26.52 7.75 9.38
CA LYS A 192 -27.67 6.83 9.30
C LYS A 192 -27.37 5.63 8.39
N LYS A 193 -26.90 5.87 7.16
CA LYS A 193 -26.55 4.79 6.21
C LYS A 193 -25.41 3.90 6.72
N ALA A 194 -24.48 4.47 7.48
CA ALA A 194 -23.40 3.73 8.12
C ALA A 194 -23.83 2.90 9.35
N GLY A 195 -25.08 3.04 9.81
CA GLY A 195 -25.59 2.38 11.01
C GLY A 195 -25.00 2.92 12.30
N LEU A 196 -24.55 4.17 12.31
CA LEU A 196 -24.01 4.85 13.49
C LEU A 196 -25.00 5.83 14.11
N ILE A 197 -26.07 6.17 13.40
CA ILE A 197 -27.11 7.09 13.85
C ILE A 197 -28.46 6.40 13.60
N SER A 198 -29.36 6.46 14.57
CA SER A 198 -30.73 5.97 14.43
C SER A 198 -31.55 6.81 13.45
N GLU A 199 -32.73 6.32 13.08
CA GLU A 199 -33.66 7.13 12.28
C GLU A 199 -34.16 8.38 13.01
N SER A 200 -34.20 8.36 14.35
CA SER A 200 -34.50 9.52 15.18
C SER A 200 -33.36 10.55 15.27
N GLY A 201 -32.17 10.21 14.76
CA GLY A 201 -31.02 11.10 14.78
C GLY A 201 -30.12 10.98 16.02
N ASP A 202 -30.30 9.93 16.82
CA ASP A 202 -29.46 9.67 18.01
C ASP A 202 -28.26 8.79 17.64
N ILE A 203 -27.08 9.11 18.18
CA ILE A 203 -25.84 8.33 17.93
C ILE A 203 -25.95 6.96 18.60
N LEU A 204 -25.72 5.90 17.82
CA LEU A 204 -25.65 4.51 18.28
C LEU A 204 -24.27 4.25 18.88
N ILE A 205 -24.16 4.41 20.19
CA ILE A 205 -22.89 4.34 20.94
C ILE A 205 -22.15 3.01 20.70
N ASP A 206 -22.84 1.87 20.82
CA ASP A 206 -22.19 0.56 20.67
C ASP A 206 -21.62 0.34 19.27
N GLN A 207 -22.37 0.77 18.23
CA GLN A 207 -21.88 0.70 16.85
C GLN A 207 -20.69 1.63 16.63
N THR A 208 -20.71 2.81 17.25
CA THR A 208 -19.59 3.76 17.21
C THR A 208 -18.35 3.20 17.90
N LYS A 209 -18.50 2.53 19.06
CA LYS A 209 -17.41 1.81 19.75
C LYS A 209 -16.81 0.73 18.85
N ILE A 210 -17.64 -0.09 18.19
CA ILE A 210 -17.17 -1.13 17.26
C ILE A 210 -16.31 -0.52 16.14
N LYS A 211 -16.70 0.63 15.57
CA LYS A 211 -15.88 1.31 14.54
C LYS A 211 -14.59 1.89 15.12
N LEU A 212 -14.63 2.49 16.30
CA LEU A 212 -13.45 3.00 16.99
C LEU A 212 -12.42 1.90 17.31
N LYS A 213 -12.89 0.70 17.69
CA LYS A 213 -12.01 -0.44 17.96
C LYS A 213 -11.17 -0.89 16.76
N LYS A 214 -11.56 -0.51 15.53
CA LYS A 214 -10.73 -0.74 14.33
C LYS A 214 -9.48 0.14 14.28
N VAL A 215 -9.45 1.23 15.04
CA VAL A 215 -8.36 2.23 15.05
C VAL A 215 -7.83 2.52 16.46
N SER A 216 -8.33 1.83 17.48
CA SER A 216 -8.00 2.00 18.89
C SER A 216 -8.24 0.69 19.64
N ALA A 217 -7.18 -0.04 20.00
CA ALA A 217 -7.33 -1.36 20.63
C ALA A 217 -7.64 -1.31 22.14
N ASP A 218 -7.40 -0.17 22.79
CA ASP A 218 -7.62 0.05 24.22
C ASP A 218 -9.08 0.44 24.49
N ASP A 219 -9.77 -0.36 25.31
CA ASP A 219 -11.18 -0.17 25.65
C ASP A 219 -11.43 1.08 26.52
N ASP A 220 -10.52 1.41 27.45
CA ASP A 220 -10.62 2.61 28.28
C ASP A 220 -10.43 3.88 27.44
N GLU A 221 -9.55 3.81 26.44
CA GLU A 221 -9.39 4.87 25.46
C GLU A 221 -10.65 5.06 24.60
N VAL A 222 -11.24 3.96 24.10
CA VAL A 222 -12.48 4.02 23.33
C VAL A 222 -13.61 4.66 24.15
N ASP A 223 -13.75 4.26 25.40
CA ASP A 223 -14.79 4.79 26.29
C ASP A 223 -14.58 6.28 26.61
N ARG A 224 -13.33 6.70 26.83
CA ARG A 224 -12.97 8.11 26.97
C ARG A 224 -13.34 8.92 25.73
N ILE A 225 -13.03 8.42 24.53
CA ILE A 225 -13.34 9.10 23.27
C ILE A 225 -14.84 9.23 23.07
N ILE A 226 -15.62 8.16 23.32
CA ILE A 226 -17.08 8.20 23.25
C ILE A 226 -17.64 9.27 24.18
N LYS A 227 -17.21 9.28 25.45
CA LYS A 227 -17.67 10.25 26.44
C LYS A 227 -17.34 11.69 26.04
N LYS A 228 -16.20 11.90 25.38
CA LYS A 228 -15.77 13.21 24.89
C LYS A 228 -16.54 13.66 23.65
N CYS A 229 -16.74 12.77 22.68
CA CYS A 229 -17.20 13.15 21.35
C CYS A 229 -18.71 12.99 21.13
N VAL A 230 -19.37 12.05 21.81
CA VAL A 230 -20.81 11.79 21.62
C VAL A 230 -21.62 12.68 22.57
N VAL A 231 -21.74 13.95 22.21
CA VAL A 231 -22.45 14.97 22.99
C VAL A 231 -23.64 15.50 22.19
N LYS A 232 -24.86 15.27 22.70
CA LYS A 232 -26.09 15.76 22.08
C LYS A 232 -26.08 17.30 21.97
N LYS A 233 -26.44 17.79 20.80
CA LYS A 233 -26.57 19.22 20.45
C LYS A 233 -28.03 19.55 20.16
N ASP A 234 -28.28 20.80 19.78
CA ASP A 234 -29.63 21.33 19.54
C ASP A 234 -30.37 20.58 18.43
N THR A 235 -29.64 20.12 17.40
CA THR A 235 -30.21 19.33 16.31
C THR A 235 -29.45 18.02 16.08
N PRO A 236 -30.10 17.00 15.48
CA PRO A 236 -29.43 15.78 15.03
C PRO A 236 -28.27 16.04 14.06
N GLU A 237 -28.40 17.01 13.16
CA GLU A 237 -27.38 17.38 12.18
C GLU A 237 -26.14 17.96 12.87
N GLU A 238 -26.33 18.88 13.82
CA GLU A 238 -25.25 19.44 14.62
C GLU A 238 -24.59 18.37 15.49
N THR A 239 -25.39 17.48 16.10
CA THR A 239 -24.90 16.35 16.89
C THR A 239 -24.02 15.43 16.05
N ALA A 240 -24.49 15.03 14.86
CA ALA A 240 -23.76 14.17 13.95
C ALA A 240 -22.44 14.82 13.49
N PHE A 241 -22.50 16.08 13.06
CA PHE A 241 -21.33 16.81 12.59
C PHE A 241 -20.25 16.94 13.67
N GLN A 242 -20.62 17.41 14.88
CA GLN A 242 -19.67 17.58 15.98
C GLN A 242 -19.11 16.24 16.46
N THR A 243 -19.93 15.20 16.49
CA THR A 243 -19.48 13.84 16.85
C THR A 243 -18.42 13.35 15.86
N PHE A 244 -18.70 13.36 14.56
CA PHE A 244 -17.72 12.87 13.56
C PHE A 244 -16.47 13.72 13.45
N LYS A 245 -16.59 15.04 13.63
CA LYS A 245 -15.44 15.94 13.73
C LYS A 245 -14.54 15.54 14.90
N CYS A 246 -15.09 15.45 16.11
CA CYS A 246 -14.34 15.08 17.31
C CYS A 246 -13.71 13.68 17.18
N LEU A 247 -14.44 12.68 16.68
CA LEU A 247 -13.91 11.33 16.49
C LEU A 247 -12.70 11.30 15.54
N ARG A 248 -12.70 12.14 14.49
CA ARG A 248 -11.57 12.25 13.56
C ARG A 248 -10.40 13.02 14.16
N GLU A 249 -10.65 14.00 15.02
CA GLU A 249 -9.61 14.71 15.77
C GLU A 249 -8.91 13.78 16.77
N GLU A 250 -9.67 12.96 17.51
CA GLU A 250 -9.11 11.96 18.43
C GLU A 250 -8.41 10.80 17.71
N LYS A 251 -9.00 10.36 16.58
CA LYS A 251 -8.49 9.24 15.77
C LYS A 251 -8.49 9.62 14.28
N PRO A 252 -7.39 10.17 13.74
CA PRO A 252 -7.31 10.61 12.34
C PRO A 252 -7.59 9.53 11.29
N LYS A 253 -7.46 8.25 11.66
CA LYS A 253 -7.76 7.10 10.79
C LYS A 253 -9.20 6.58 10.94
N PHE A 254 -10.02 7.17 11.81
CA PHE A 254 -11.40 6.75 12.02
C PHE A 254 -12.22 6.86 10.72
N SER A 255 -12.94 5.79 10.40
CA SER A 255 -13.89 5.71 9.30
C SER A 255 -15.25 5.26 9.83
N PRO A 256 -16.36 5.94 9.46
CA PRO A 256 -17.70 5.45 9.77
C PRO A 256 -18.04 4.11 9.09
N VAL A 257 -17.30 3.72 8.05
CA VAL A 257 -17.51 2.50 7.25
C VAL A 257 -16.52 1.42 7.64
#